data_AF-A0A239MPM5-F1
#
_entry.id   AF-A0A239MPM5-F1
#
_cell.length_a   1.000
_cell.length_b   1.000
_cell.length_c   1.000
_cell.angle_alpha   90.00
_cell.angle_beta   90.00
_cell.angle_gamma   90.00
#
_symmetry.space_group_name_H-M   'P 1'
#
loop_
_entity.id
_entity.type
_entity.pdbx_description
1 polymer ?
#
loop_
_entity_poly.entity_id
_entity_poly.type
_entity_poly.pdbx_seq_one_letter_code
_entity_poly.pdbx_strand_id
1 'polypeptide(L)' 'MVARGRAEGAFRTDLPIAWLINVLQAVMHSATEEIRAGRLNPDRATGHIAATVLAAFTPPGTPAPEPRGGA' A
#
# COMPACT_ATOMS: atom_id res chain seq x y z
N MET A 1 -13.89 1.26 -4.71
CA MET A 1 -12.63 2.02 -4.59
C MET A 1 -11.63 1.66 -5.68
N VAL A 2 -11.14 0.42 -5.76
CA VAL A 2 -10.16 0.00 -6.80
C VAL A 2 -10.66 0.26 -8.23
N ALA A 3 -11.91 -0.07 -8.55
CA ALA A 3 -12.46 0.17 -9.89
C ALA A 3 -12.50 1.66 -10.29
N ARG A 4 -12.75 2.57 -9.32
CA ARG A 4 -12.80 4.01 -9.56
C ARG A 4 -11.41 4.61 -9.70
N GLY A 5 -10.46 4.25 -8.84
CA GLY A 5 -9.08 4.71 -9.01
C GLY A 5 -8.38 4.09 -10.23
N ARG A 6 -8.83 2.94 -10.74
CA ARG A 6 -8.42 2.43 -12.07
C ARG A 6 -8.96 3.30 -13.21
N ALA A 7 -10.22 3.70 -13.15
CA ALA A 7 -10.82 4.59 -14.15
C ALA A 7 -10.16 5.99 -14.16
N GLU A 8 -9.65 6.44 -13.02
CA GLU A 8 -8.94 7.72 -12.85
C GLU A 8 -7.42 7.61 -13.11
N GLY A 9 -6.90 6.43 -13.48
CA GLY A 9 -5.48 6.20 -13.76
C GLY A 9 -4.57 6.21 -12.51
N ALA A 10 -5.14 6.35 -11.31
CA ALA A 10 -4.41 6.36 -10.04
C ALA A 10 -3.96 4.96 -9.58
N PHE A 11 -4.60 3.91 -10.09
CA PHE A 11 -4.23 2.52 -9.80
C PHE A 11 -3.77 1.77 -11.04
N ARG A 12 -2.74 0.94 -10.85
CA ARG A 12 -2.22 0.03 -11.87
C ARG A 12 -3.30 -0.94 -12.36
N THR A 13 -3.29 -1.15 -13.67
CA THR A 13 -4.26 -1.99 -14.41
C THR A 13 -3.61 -3.20 -15.06
N ASP A 14 -2.28 -3.30 -15.02
CA ASP A 14 -1.47 -4.38 -15.58
C ASP A 14 -1.56 -5.70 -14.79
N LEU A 15 -2.12 -5.66 -13.57
CA LEU A 15 -2.30 -6.84 -12.71
C LEU A 15 -3.78 -7.11 -12.36
N PRO A 16 -4.15 -8.38 -12.05
CA PRO A 16 -5.49 -8.72 -11.58
C PRO A 16 -5.86 -8.00 -10.28
N ILE A 17 -7.14 -7.63 -10.11
CA ILE A 17 -7.62 -6.99 -8.85
C ILE A 17 -7.39 -7.91 -7.64
N ALA A 18 -7.68 -9.21 -7.80
CA ALA A 18 -7.49 -10.20 -6.74
C ALA A 18 -6.03 -10.26 -6.26
N TRP A 19 -5.08 -10.08 -7.18
CA TRP A 19 -3.66 -10.01 -6.84
C TRP A 19 -3.33 -8.79 -5.97
N LEU A 20 -3.86 -7.61 -6.33
CA LEU A 20 -3.64 -6.39 -5.55
C LEU A 20 -4.23 -6.50 -4.13
N ILE A 21 -5.40 -7.11 -3.99
CA ILE A 21 -6.01 -7.38 -2.67
C ILE A 21 -5.11 -8.29 -1.84
N ASN A 22 -4.56 -9.35 -2.43
CA ASN A 22 -3.64 -10.25 -1.75
C ASN A 22 -2.36 -9.52 -1.28
N VAL A 23 -1.81 -8.64 -2.12
CA VAL A 23 -0.65 -7.80 -1.74
C VAL A 23 -0.96 -6.91 -0.54
N LEU A 24 -2.12 -6.25 -0.52
CA LEU A 24 -2.54 -5.44 0.63
C LEU A 24 -2.62 -6.28 1.91
N GLN A 25 -3.26 -7.46 1.85
CA GLN A 25 -3.37 -8.36 2.99
C GLN A 25 -2.00 -8.83 3.50
N ALA A 26 -1.08 -9.15 2.59
CA ALA A 26 0.28 -9.54 2.94
C ALA A 26 1.05 -8.41 3.64
N VAL A 27 0.93 -7.17 3.16
CA VAL A 27 1.55 -5.99 3.80
C VAL A 27 1.00 -5.77 5.21
N MET A 28 -0.32 -5.87 5.39
CA MET A 28 -0.96 -5.74 6.71
C MET A 28 -0.49 -6.82 7.69
N HIS A 29 -0.40 -8.07 7.22
CA HIS A 29 0.10 -9.17 8.03
C HIS A 29 1.56 -8.96 8.41
N SER A 30 2.41 -8.59 7.45
CA SER A 30 3.82 -8.30 7.70
C SER A 30 4.01 -7.18 8.72
N ALA A 31 3.26 -6.08 8.61
CA ALA A 31 3.33 -4.98 9.58
C ALA A 31 2.95 -5.44 11.00
N THR A 32 1.96 -6.33 11.12
CA THR A 32 1.58 -6.94 12.40
C THR A 32 2.72 -7.75 12.99
N GLU A 33 3.39 -8.57 12.18
CA GLU A 33 4.53 -9.38 12.63
C GLU A 33 5.75 -8.53 13.00
N GLU A 34 6.03 -7.45 12.25
CA GLU A 34 7.10 -6.50 12.59
C GLU A 34 6.84 -5.77 13.92
N ILE A 35 5.58 -5.40 14.20
CA ILE A 35 5.18 -4.80 15.47
C ILE A 35 5.35 -5.82 16.60
N ARG A 36 4.86 -7.05 16.42
CA ARG A 36 4.98 -8.12 17.42
C ARG A 36 6.42 -8.44 17.76
N ALA A 37 7.30 -8.38 16.76
CA ALA A 37 8.73 -8.59 16.93
C ALA A 37 9.48 -7.37 17.48
N GLY A 38 8.81 -6.25 17.74
CA GLY A 38 9.41 -5.02 18.24
C GLY A 38 10.30 -4.28 17.23
N ARG A 39 10.22 -4.64 15.94
CA ARG A 39 11.01 -4.03 14.85
C ARG A 39 10.32 -2.80 14.26
N LEU A 40 8.99 -2.73 14.34
CA LEU A 40 8.20 -1.60 13.85
C LEU A 40 7.44 -0.95 15.00
N ASN A 41 7.62 0.37 15.16
CA ASN A 41 6.80 1.16 16.07
C ASN A 41 5.34 1.20 15.56
N PRO A 42 4.35 0.80 16.38
CA PRO A 42 2.92 0.89 16.03
C PRO A 42 2.48 2.25 15.47
N ASP A 43 3.00 3.34 16.02
CA ASP A 43 2.64 4.71 15.60
C ASP A 43 3.14 5.03 14.18
N ARG A 44 4.18 4.33 13.73
CA ARG A 44 4.74 4.47 12.38
C ARG A 44 4.13 3.48 11.39
N ALA A 45 3.44 2.44 11.86
CA ALA A 45 2.99 1.33 11.03
C ALA A 45 2.00 1.79 9.95
N THR A 46 1.03 2.64 10.29
CA THR A 46 0.05 3.16 9.32
C THR A 46 0.74 3.88 8.16
N GLY A 47 1.76 4.69 8.44
CA GLY A 47 2.51 5.40 7.40
C GLY A 47 3.30 4.46 6.49
N HIS A 48 3.95 3.44 7.05
CA HIS A 48 4.69 2.45 6.28
C HIS A 48 3.78 1.63 5.37
N ILE A 49 2.65 1.13 5.92
CA ILE A 49 1.65 0.39 5.16
C ILE A 49 1.13 1.25 4.00
N ALA A 50 0.74 2.50 4.27
CA ALA A 50 0.22 3.41 3.25
C ALA A 50 1.25 3.65 2.14
N ALA A 51 2.50 3.96 2.50
CA ALA A 51 3.58 4.18 1.53
C ALA A 51 3.83 2.95 0.65
N THR A 52 3.90 1.77 1.26
CA THR A 52 4.12 0.51 0.53
C THR A 52 2.96 0.19 -0.42
N VAL A 53 1.72 0.30 0.05
CA VAL A 53 0.53 0.00 -0.76
C VAL A 53 0.37 1.02 -1.88
N LEU A 54 0.56 2.31 -1.61
CA LEU A 54 0.51 3.36 -2.64
C LEU A 54 1.54 3.08 -3.73
N ALA A 55 2.79 2.80 -3.38
CA ALA A 55 3.82 2.46 -4.35
C ALA A 55 3.48 1.19 -5.15
N ALA A 56 3.05 0.12 -4.48
CA ALA A 56 2.72 -1.14 -5.13
C ALA A 56 1.52 -1.05 -6.09
N PHE A 57 0.60 -0.12 -5.81
CA PHE A 57 -0.64 0.04 -6.57
C PHE A 57 -0.54 1.15 -7.61
N THR A 58 0.53 1.95 -7.61
CA THR A 58 0.78 2.99 -8.62
C THR A 58 1.14 2.35 -9.96
N PRO A 59 0.68 2.89 -11.11
CA PRO A 59 1.09 2.41 -12.42
C PRO A 59 2.62 2.41 -12.61
N PRO A 60 3.20 1.42 -13.29
CA PRO A 60 4.63 1.43 -13.62
C PRO A 60 5.03 2.69 -14.38
N GLY A 61 6.16 3.30 -14.02
CA GLY A 61 6.66 4.54 -14.62
C GLY A 61 6.04 5.82 -14.05
N THR A 62 5.06 5.72 -13.15
CA THR A 62 4.48 6.86 -12.45
C THR A 62 5.05 6.97 -11.03
N PRO A 63 5.48 8.16 -10.57
CA PRO A 63 5.89 8.36 -9.18
C PRO A 63 4.73 8.06 -8.22
N ALA A 64 5.01 7.28 -7.18
CA ALA A 64 4.01 6.98 -6.15
C ALA A 64 3.59 8.28 -5.43
N PRO A 65 2.28 8.49 -5.17
CA PRO A 65 1.83 9.62 -4.38
C PRO A 65 2.48 9.60 -3.00
N GLU A 66 2.93 10.76 -2.51
CA GLU A 66 3.43 10.87 -1.14
C GLU A 66 2.30 10.53 -0.14
N PRO A 67 2.57 9.74 0.90
CA PRO A 67 1.61 9.50 1.96
C PRO A 67 1.32 10.83 2.66
N ARG A 68 0.10 11.37 2.53
CA ARG A 68 -0.32 12.51 3.37
C ARG A 68 -0.51 12.02 4.80
N GLY A 69 0.44 12.33 5.68
CA GLY A 69 0.29 12.21 7.13
C GLY A 69 1.55 11.73 7.85
N GLY A 70 2.34 12.68 8.33
CA GLY A 70 3.49 12.44 9.19
C GLY A 70 3.90 13.72 9.93
N ALA A 71 2.98 14.27 10.72
CA ALA A 71 3.25 15.18 11.83
C ALA A 71 2.68 14.55 13.09
#